data_AF-A0A3P1WJL4-F1
#
_entry.id   AF-A0A3P1WJL4-F1
#
_cell.length_a   1.000
_cell.length_b   1.000
_cell.length_c   1.000
_cell.angle_alpha   90.00
_cell.angle_beta   90.00
_cell.angle_gamma   90.00
#
_symmetry.space_group_name_H-M   'P 1'
#
loop_
_entity.id
_entity.type
_entity.pdbx_description
1 polymer ?
#
loop_
_entity_poly.entity_id
_entity_poly.type
_entity_poly.pdbx_seq_one_letter_code
_entity_poly.pdbx_strand_id
1 'polypeptide(L)'
;MRYETLRELAKLLRESLSAAYPDLAWGPERPDHPATQGGSRVLRICAARADGPLLHAADIPTCTEALNRVLVGYSFPEEKVSGSSWGELVLTASRRNDHFTVQWRGREGMELWIDVPQN
;
A
#
# COMPACT_ATOMS: atom_id res chain seq x y z
N MET A 1 2.74 -16.40 -4.72
CA MET A 1 3.60 -15.54 -5.57
C MET A 1 5.01 -15.45 -4.97
N ARG A 2 6.06 -15.22 -5.78
CA ARG A 2 7.44 -15.15 -5.29
C ARG A 2 7.72 -13.81 -4.59
N TYR A 3 8.68 -13.82 -3.68
CA TYR A 3 9.07 -12.65 -2.89
C TYR A 3 9.56 -11.46 -3.74
N GLU A 4 10.29 -11.72 -4.82
CA GLU A 4 10.73 -10.69 -5.79
C GLU A 4 9.53 -10.01 -6.47
N THR A 5 8.49 -10.78 -6.80
CA THR A 5 7.26 -10.24 -7.42
C THR A 5 6.51 -9.32 -6.48
N LEU A 6 6.53 -9.58 -5.16
CA LEU A 6 5.94 -8.70 -4.15
C LEU A 6 6.70 -7.36 -4.06
N ARG A 7 8.03 -7.41 -4.14
CA ARG A 7 8.88 -6.20 -4.16
C ARG A 7 8.64 -5.36 -5.41
N GLU A 8 8.51 -6.01 -6.57
CA GLU A 8 8.16 -5.31 -7.81
C GLU A 8 6.76 -4.68 -7.75
N LEU A 9 5.76 -5.39 -7.21
CA LEU A 9 4.43 -4.83 -6.97
C LEU A 9 4.49 -3.57 -6.11
N ALA A 10 5.21 -3.61 -4.97
CA ALA A 10 5.35 -2.44 -4.10
C ALA A 10 6.02 -1.25 -4.82
N LYS A 11 7.04 -1.53 -5.63
CA LYS A 11 7.71 -0.51 -6.45
C LYS A 11 6.73 0.13 -7.45
N LEU A 12 6.01 -0.67 -8.23
CA LEU A 12 5.05 -0.17 -9.22
C LEU A 12 3.90 0.62 -8.58
N LEU A 13 3.45 0.23 -7.39
CA LEU A 13 2.45 1.00 -6.63
C LEU A 13 2.99 2.38 -6.25
N ARG A 14 4.24 2.46 -5.77
CA ARG A 14 4.90 3.74 -5.45
C ARG A 14 5.08 4.61 -6.70
N GLU A 15 5.49 4.02 -7.82
CA GLU A 15 5.63 4.73 -9.09
C GLU A 15 4.29 5.25 -9.61
N SER A 16 3.22 4.45 -9.52
CA SER A 16 1.87 4.86 -9.91
C SER A 16 1.36 6.03 -9.05
N LEU A 17 1.60 5.99 -7.74
CA LEU A 17 1.29 7.10 -6.82
C LEU A 17 2.13 8.34 -7.14
N SER A 18 3.42 8.20 -7.39
CA SER A 18 4.30 9.32 -7.78
C SER A 18 3.94 9.92 -9.14
N ALA A 19 3.39 9.13 -10.06
CA ALA A 19 2.87 9.66 -11.33
C ALA A 19 1.60 10.49 -11.13
N ALA A 20 0.73 10.09 -10.20
CA ALA A 20 -0.47 10.84 -9.83
C ALA A 20 -0.14 12.09 -8.96
N TYR A 21 0.91 12.00 -8.16
CA TYR A 21 1.36 13.04 -7.23
C TYR A 21 2.87 13.23 -7.34
N PRO A 22 3.35 14.06 -8.29
CA PRO A 22 4.77 14.23 -8.59
C PRO A 22 5.61 14.78 -7.43
N ASP A 23 4.99 15.47 -6.49
CA ASP A 23 5.64 16.05 -5.31
C ASP A 23 5.89 15.05 -4.18
N LEU A 24 5.53 13.76 -4.36
CA LEU A 24 5.83 12.71 -3.39
C LEU A 24 7.32 12.39 -3.35
N ALA A 25 7.92 12.59 -2.18
CA ALA A 25 9.29 12.18 -1.88
C ALA A 25 9.25 10.90 -1.04
N TRP A 26 9.40 9.73 -1.68
CA TRP A 26 9.53 8.46 -0.97
C TRP A 26 10.86 8.40 -0.21
N GLY A 27 10.76 8.18 1.11
CA GLY A 27 11.88 7.82 1.94
C GLY A 27 12.35 6.38 1.69
N PRO A 28 13.49 5.98 2.30
CA PRO A 28 14.02 4.64 2.14
C PRO A 28 13.05 3.58 2.65
N GLU A 29 13.07 2.42 1.99
CA GLU A 29 12.31 1.26 2.44
C GLU A 29 12.85 0.76 3.78
N ARG A 30 11.94 0.53 4.74
CA ARG A 30 12.27 0.02 6.06
C ARG A 30 12.57 -1.48 5.98
N PRO A 31 13.43 -2.02 6.87
CA PRO A 31 13.68 -3.45 6.93
C PRO A 31 12.41 -4.26 7.15
N ASP A 32 12.39 -5.44 6.55
CA ASP A 32 11.36 -6.45 6.80
C ASP A 32 11.30 -6.77 8.29
N HIS A 33 10.09 -6.84 8.84
CA HIS A 33 9.91 -7.12 10.27
C HIS A 33 8.61 -7.88 10.54
N PRO A 34 8.57 -8.71 11.61
CA PRO A 34 7.34 -9.33 12.06
C PRO A 34 6.30 -8.30 12.49
N ALA A 35 5.03 -8.54 12.17
CA ALA A 35 3.89 -7.73 12.57
C ALA A 35 2.65 -8.62 12.84
N THR A 36 1.56 -8.00 13.28
CA THR A 36 0.27 -8.66 13.50
C THR A 36 -0.80 -7.97 12.66
N GLN A 37 -1.55 -8.75 11.89
CA GLN A 37 -2.69 -8.28 11.11
C GLN A 37 -3.91 -9.17 11.41
N GLY A 38 -5.01 -8.57 11.88
CA GLY A 38 -6.24 -9.32 12.19
C GLY A 38 -6.06 -10.47 13.17
N GLY A 39 -5.12 -10.35 14.12
CA GLY A 39 -4.78 -11.40 15.09
C GLY A 39 -3.82 -12.48 14.58
N SER A 40 -3.40 -12.43 13.30
CA SER A 40 -2.45 -13.37 12.69
C SER A 40 -1.04 -12.79 12.58
N ARG A 41 -0.01 -13.64 12.70
CA ARG A 41 1.39 -13.24 12.50
C ARG A 41 1.67 -13.07 11.02
N VAL A 42 2.30 -11.96 10.66
CA VAL A 42 2.68 -11.63 9.28
C VAL A 42 4.12 -11.10 9.26
N LEU A 43 4.79 -11.24 8.13
CA LEU A 43 6.02 -10.53 7.82
C LEU A 43 5.64 -9.29 7.01
N ARG A 44 5.88 -8.11 7.58
CA ARG A 44 5.71 -6.85 6.86
C ARG A 44 6.95 -6.59 6.02
N ILE A 45 6.74 -6.38 4.74
CA ILE A 45 7.79 -6.11 3.76
C ILE A 45 7.47 -4.83 3.01
N CYS A 46 8.49 -4.28 2.36
CA CYS A 46 8.35 -3.14 1.45
C CYS A 46 7.80 -1.86 2.09
N ALA A 47 7.87 -1.74 3.41
CA ALA A 47 7.31 -0.62 4.14
C ALA A 47 8.07 0.67 3.81
N ALA A 48 7.41 1.61 3.14
CA ALA A 48 7.98 2.90 2.79
C ALA A 48 6.99 4.02 3.12
N ARG A 49 7.54 5.19 3.45
CA ARG A 49 6.78 6.41 3.68
C ARG A 49 7.21 7.46 2.65
N ALA A 50 6.26 8.17 2.05
CA ALA A 50 6.52 9.39 1.33
C ALA A 50 6.04 10.61 2.11
N ASP A 51 6.87 11.64 2.07
CA ASP A 51 6.48 13.01 2.43
C ASP A 51 5.97 13.72 1.17
N GLY A 52 5.01 14.64 1.32
CA GLY A 52 4.37 15.30 0.19
C GLY A 52 3.13 16.10 0.60
N PRO A 53 2.30 16.56 -0.35
CA PRO A 53 1.09 17.32 -0.03
C PRO A 53 0.21 16.56 0.96
N LEU A 54 -0.35 17.30 1.93
CA LEU A 54 -1.13 16.74 3.02
C LEU A 54 -2.29 15.89 2.46
N LEU A 55 -2.34 14.62 2.84
CA LEU A 55 -3.27 13.63 2.26
C LEU A 55 -4.73 13.83 2.62
N HIS A 56 -5.05 14.72 3.58
CA HIS A 56 -6.44 15.17 3.72
C HIS A 56 -6.94 15.96 2.51
N ALA A 57 -6.04 16.44 1.65
CA ALA A 57 -6.35 17.09 0.37
C ALA A 57 -6.09 16.19 -0.84
N ALA A 58 -5.61 14.95 -0.66
CA ALA A 58 -5.45 14.02 -1.77
C ALA A 58 -6.82 13.56 -2.27
N ASP A 59 -6.96 13.55 -3.59
CA ASP A 59 -8.21 13.17 -4.23
C ASP A 59 -8.42 11.66 -4.15
N ILE A 60 -9.46 11.25 -3.42
CA ILE A 60 -9.80 9.84 -3.15
C ILE A 60 -9.96 9.04 -4.47
N PRO A 61 -10.74 9.51 -5.46
CA PRO A 61 -10.77 8.96 -6.81
C PRO A 61 -9.39 8.75 -7.43
N THR A 62 -8.55 9.77 -7.44
CA THR A 62 -7.20 9.70 -8.03
C THR A 62 -6.32 8.66 -7.33
N CYS A 63 -6.30 8.60 -5.99
CA CYS A 63 -5.57 7.57 -5.25
C CYS A 63 -6.10 6.16 -5.55
N THR A 64 -7.43 6.02 -5.60
CA THR A 64 -8.09 4.74 -5.88
C THR A 64 -7.72 4.23 -7.28
N GLU A 65 -7.77 5.09 -8.29
CA GLU A 65 -7.39 4.73 -9.67
C GLU A 65 -5.91 4.34 -9.75
N ALA A 66 -5.02 5.16 -9.18
CA ALA A 66 -3.57 4.93 -9.22
C ALA A 66 -3.18 3.59 -8.60
N LEU A 67 -3.77 3.22 -7.46
CA LEU A 67 -3.51 1.95 -6.79
C LEU A 67 -4.10 0.76 -7.57
N ASN A 68 -5.36 0.86 -8.00
CA ASN A 68 -6.04 -0.25 -8.68
C ASN A 68 -5.45 -0.59 -10.05
N ARG A 69 -4.89 0.40 -10.77
CA ARG A 69 -4.18 0.19 -12.03
C ARG A 69 -3.06 -0.85 -11.92
N VAL A 70 -2.41 -0.92 -10.76
CA VAL A 70 -1.34 -1.89 -10.48
C VAL A 70 -1.92 -3.16 -9.83
N LEU A 71 -2.78 -3.02 -8.82
CA LEU A 71 -3.31 -4.15 -8.05
C LEU A 71 -4.00 -5.21 -8.92
N VAL A 72 -4.82 -4.77 -9.88
CA VAL A 72 -5.55 -5.67 -10.80
C VAL A 72 -4.58 -6.52 -11.62
N GLY A 73 -3.47 -5.93 -12.08
CA GLY A 73 -2.42 -6.64 -12.83
C GLY A 73 -1.75 -7.76 -12.02
N TYR A 74 -1.78 -7.67 -10.69
CA TYR A 74 -1.25 -8.67 -9.77
C TYR A 74 -2.34 -9.54 -9.12
N SER A 75 -3.53 -9.57 -9.71
CA SER A 75 -4.68 -10.38 -9.26
C SER A 75 -5.17 -10.04 -7.84
N PHE A 76 -4.93 -8.82 -7.37
CA PHE A 76 -5.65 -8.28 -6.22
C PHE A 76 -7.03 -7.78 -6.67
N PRO A 77 -8.06 -7.85 -5.81
CA PRO A 77 -9.34 -7.23 -6.11
C PRO A 77 -9.19 -5.70 -6.23
N GLU A 78 -10.06 -5.07 -7.00
CA GLU A 78 -10.21 -3.62 -6.95
C GLU A 78 -10.77 -3.21 -5.59
N GLU A 79 -10.14 -2.23 -4.97
CA GLU A 79 -10.52 -1.71 -3.67
C GLU A 79 -10.68 -0.20 -3.72
N LYS A 80 -11.53 0.36 -2.84
CA LYS A 80 -11.71 1.80 -2.73
C LYS A 80 -10.82 2.37 -1.64
N VAL A 81 -10.18 3.50 -1.91
CA VAL A 81 -9.66 4.33 -0.84
C VAL A 81 -10.84 4.88 -0.04
N SER A 82 -10.81 4.72 1.28
CA SER A 82 -11.87 5.16 2.19
C SER A 82 -11.29 5.84 3.42
N GLY A 83 -12.10 6.67 4.09
CA GLY A 83 -11.70 7.28 5.36
C GLY A 83 -11.80 6.28 6.51
N SER A 84 -10.86 6.34 7.44
CA SER A 84 -10.88 5.60 8.70
C SER A 84 -11.45 6.44 9.84
N SER A 85 -11.83 5.78 10.95
CA SER A 85 -12.28 6.44 12.18
C SER A 85 -11.23 7.35 12.83
N TRP A 86 -9.98 7.28 12.37
CA TRP A 86 -8.85 8.05 12.87
C TRP A 86 -8.45 9.21 11.95
N GLY A 87 -9.25 9.46 10.90
CA GLY A 87 -9.00 10.53 9.92
C GLY A 87 -7.93 10.19 8.89
N GLU A 88 -7.64 8.90 8.67
CA GLU A 88 -6.69 8.43 7.66
C GLU A 88 -7.44 8.00 6.40
N LEU A 89 -6.91 8.29 5.22
CA LEU A 89 -7.30 7.58 4.01
C LEU A 89 -6.64 6.20 4.00
N VAL A 90 -7.39 5.15 3.67
CA VAL A 90 -6.91 3.77 3.73
C VAL A 90 -7.40 3.00 2.51
N LEU A 91 -6.51 2.18 1.96
CA LEU A 91 -6.84 1.07 1.07
C LEU A 91 -6.19 -0.20 1.60
N THR A 92 -6.96 -1.28 1.68
CA THR A 92 -6.47 -2.61 2.07
C THR A 92 -6.96 -3.61 1.05
N ALA A 93 -6.04 -4.23 0.30
CA ALA A 93 -6.37 -5.24 -0.70
C ALA A 93 -5.74 -6.57 -0.30
N SER A 94 -6.58 -7.59 -0.08
CA SER A 94 -6.14 -8.95 0.27
C SER A 94 -6.40 -9.91 -0.89
N ARG A 95 -5.37 -10.61 -1.33
CA ARG A 95 -5.50 -11.59 -2.41
C ARG A 95 -5.96 -12.94 -1.88
N ARG A 96 -7.06 -13.46 -2.43
CA ARG A 96 -7.75 -14.67 -1.93
C ARG A 96 -6.90 -15.93 -1.92
N ASN A 97 -5.97 -16.08 -2.86
CA ASN A 97 -5.27 -17.35 -3.08
C ASN A 97 -4.11 -17.58 -2.12
N ASP A 98 -3.44 -16.52 -1.68
CA ASP A 98 -2.25 -16.60 -0.82
C ASP A 98 -2.26 -15.61 0.35
N HIS A 99 -3.39 -14.95 0.58
CA HIS A 99 -3.64 -14.06 1.72
C HIS A 99 -2.63 -12.91 1.90
N PHE A 100 -1.84 -12.60 0.86
CA PHE A 100 -1.04 -11.39 0.84
C PHE A 100 -1.94 -10.18 0.91
N THR A 101 -1.53 -9.21 1.72
CA THR A 101 -2.30 -7.99 1.91
C THR A 101 -1.44 -6.78 1.60
N VAL A 102 -1.83 -6.00 0.60
CA VAL A 102 -1.29 -4.66 0.35
C VAL A 102 -2.06 -3.69 1.23
N GLN A 103 -1.36 -2.85 1.98
CA GLN A 103 -1.96 -1.75 2.71
C GLN A 103 -1.33 -0.44 2.29
N TRP A 104 -2.19 0.53 2.01
CA TRP A 104 -1.82 1.91 1.80
C TRP A 104 -2.58 2.79 2.80
N ARG A 105 -1.89 3.76 3.39
CA ARG A 105 -2.48 4.74 4.30
C ARG A 105 -2.00 6.14 3.98
N GLY A 106 -2.90 7.11 4.12
CA GLY A 106 -2.60 8.52 3.96
C GLY A 106 -3.12 9.36 5.12
N ARG A 107 -2.19 9.96 5.88
CA ARG A 107 -2.50 10.89 6.98
C ARG A 107 -1.62 12.14 6.90
N GLU A 108 -0.42 12.08 7.48
CA GLU A 108 0.62 13.14 7.42
C GLU A 108 1.68 12.85 6.34
N GLY A 109 1.39 11.88 5.48
CA GLY A 109 2.29 11.29 4.48
C GLY A 109 1.70 9.97 3.99
N MET A 110 2.20 9.46 2.86
CA MET A 110 1.73 8.20 2.28
C MET A 110 2.57 7.07 2.83
N GLU A 111 1.94 6.05 3.40
CA GLU A 111 2.61 4.83 3.81
C GLU A 111 2.08 3.65 3.00
N LEU A 112 2.99 2.82 2.49
CA LEU A 112 2.67 1.62 1.72
C LEU A 112 3.50 0.46 2.25
N TRP A 113 2.87 -0.70 2.41
CA TRP A 113 3.55 -1.95 2.73
C TRP A 113 2.76 -3.16 2.24
N ILE A 114 3.40 -4.33 2.32
CA ILE A 114 2.76 -5.61 2.06
C ILE A 114 2.95 -6.52 3.27
N ASP A 115 1.87 -7.09 3.76
CA ASP A 115 1.87 -8.08 4.82
C ASP A 115 1.79 -9.49 4.19
N VAL A 116 2.78 -10.33 4.53
CA VAL A 116 2.95 -11.71 4.05
C VAL A 116 2.59 -12.67 5.20
N PRO A 117 1.61 -13.57 5.06
CA PRO A 117 1.27 -14.54 6.09
C PRO A 117 2.47 -15.39 6.49
N GLN A 118 2.64 -15.59 7.81
CA GLN A 118 3.59 -16.56 8.35
C GLN A 118 2.79 -17.77 8.83
N ASN A 119 2.85 -18.86 8.06
CA ASN A 119 2.28 -20.15 8.45
C ASN A 119 3.04 -20.75 9.64
#